data_AF-A0A6C0PBI6-F1
#
_entry.id   AF-A0A6C0PBI6-F1
#
_cell.length_a   1.000
_cell.length_b   1.000
_cell.length_c   1.000
_cell.angle_alpha   90.00
_cell.angle_beta   90.00
_cell.angle_gamma   90.00
#
_symmetry.space_group_name_H-M   'P 1'
#
loop_
_entity.id
_entity.type
_entity.pdbx_description
1 polymer ?
#
loop_
_entity_poly.entity_id
_entity_poly.type
_entity_poly.pdbx_seq_one_letter_code
_entity_poly.pdbx_strand_id
1 'polypeptide(L)'
;MDQNKFKKYQVEQLVVIIDPLSPCENRLGIIKQADNAKMRYIVEFDDGYKDGFWYHQIKAYRTKEELEALIDLSLALGQPAKWLFHDWLFELKCRFGNDEKDNEV
;
A
#
# COMPACT_ATOMS: atom_id res chain seq x y z
N MET A 1 -17.70 10.96 25.32
CA MET A 1 -17.50 9.58 24.83
C MET A 1 -16.86 9.67 23.45
N ASP A 2 -15.53 9.54 23.38
CA ASP A 2 -14.78 9.60 22.11
C ASP A 2 -14.79 8.24 21.40
N GLN A 3 -15.89 7.91 20.71
CA GLN A 3 -16.04 6.65 19.98
C GLN A 3 -15.72 6.76 18.47
N ASN A 4 -14.83 7.67 18.03
CA ASN A 4 -14.81 7.96 16.59
C ASN A 4 -13.47 8.33 15.94
N LYS A 5 -12.41 7.54 16.13
CA LYS A 5 -11.20 7.70 15.30
C LYS A 5 -10.62 6.40 14.79
N PHE A 6 -11.39 5.66 13.99
CA PHE A 6 -10.74 4.79 13.01
C PHE A 6 -10.28 5.65 11.83
N LYS A 7 -9.01 6.07 11.83
CA LYS A 7 -8.31 6.60 10.65
C LYS A 7 -6.98 5.88 10.51
N LYS A 8 -6.98 4.77 9.77
CA LYS A 8 -5.73 4.07 9.44
C LYS A 8 -4.90 4.86 8.42
N TYR A 9 -5.58 5.54 7.51
CA TYR A 9 -4.96 6.34 6.45
C TYR A 9 -5.49 7.78 6.46
N GLN A 10 -4.68 8.70 5.96
CA GLN A 10 -5.02 10.12 5.87
C GLN A 10 -5.61 10.46 4.49
N VAL A 11 -6.41 11.52 4.43
CA VAL A 11 -6.81 12.11 3.13
C VAL A 11 -5.56 12.68 2.49
N GLU A 12 -5.51 12.68 1.16
CA GLU A 12 -4.36 13.04 0.31
C GLU A 12 -3.20 12.04 0.34
N GLN A 13 -3.32 10.95 1.09
CA GLN A 13 -2.32 9.88 1.10
C GLN A 13 -2.39 9.05 -0.19
N LEU A 14 -1.21 8.78 -0.76
CA LEU A 14 -1.04 7.86 -1.88
C LEU A 14 -1.14 6.41 -1.39
N VAL A 15 -1.98 5.61 -2.04
CA VAL A 15 -2.22 4.21 -1.72
C VAL A 15 -2.17 3.34 -2.96
N VAL A 16 -1.87 2.05 -2.75
CA VAL A 16 -2.02 0.99 -3.75
C VAL A 16 -3.22 0.13 -3.39
N ILE A 17 -4.00 -0.27 -4.39
CA ILE A 17 -5.12 -1.19 -4.22
C ILE A 17 -4.59 -2.62 -4.11
N ILE A 18 -4.99 -3.32 -3.06
CA ILE A 18 -4.65 -4.72 -2.77
C ILE A 18 -5.92 -5.56 -2.67
N ASP A 19 -6.77 -5.46 -3.69
CA ASP A 19 -8.02 -6.20 -3.80
C ASP A 19 -8.01 -7.06 -5.07
N PRO A 20 -7.81 -8.38 -4.97
CA PRO A 20 -7.72 -9.29 -6.12
C PRO A 20 -9.01 -9.43 -6.91
N LEU A 21 -10.13 -8.91 -6.38
CA LEU A 21 -11.41 -8.89 -7.07
C LEU A 21 -11.68 -7.55 -7.75
N SER A 22 -10.87 -6.53 -7.50
CA SER A 22 -11.04 -5.20 -8.08
C SER A 22 -10.35 -5.12 -9.44
N PRO A 23 -10.99 -4.51 -10.46
CA PRO A 23 -10.29 -4.15 -11.70
C PRO A 23 -9.19 -3.10 -11.47
N CYS A 24 -9.13 -2.51 -10.27
CA CYS A 24 -8.10 -1.56 -9.88
C CYS A 24 -6.95 -2.20 -9.09
N GLU A 25 -6.88 -3.53 -8.95
CA GLU A 25 -5.76 -4.19 -8.25
C GLU A 25 -4.40 -3.68 -8.74
N ASN A 26 -3.50 -3.39 -7.80
CA ASN A 26 -2.16 -2.83 -8.03
C ASN A 26 -2.13 -1.41 -8.60
N ARG A 27 -3.26 -0.76 -8.90
CA ARG A 27 -3.29 0.65 -9.28
C ARG A 27 -2.97 1.55 -8.09
N LEU A 28 -2.36 2.70 -8.41
CA LEU A 28 -2.08 3.76 -7.45
C LEU A 28 -3.19 4.81 -7.48
N GLY A 29 -3.58 5.30 -6.31
CA GLY A 29 -4.53 6.39 -6.21
C GLY A 29 -4.38 7.18 -4.92
N ILE A 30 -5.01 8.34 -4.88
CA ILE A 30 -4.97 9.28 -3.76
C ILE A 30 -6.28 9.20 -3.00
N ILE A 31 -6.22 9.05 -1.68
CA ILE A 31 -7.42 9.10 -0.85
C ILE A 31 -8.01 10.51 -0.90
N LYS A 32 -9.26 10.66 -1.36
CA LYS A 32 -9.98 11.95 -1.36
C LYS A 32 -10.98 12.08 -0.23
N GLN A 33 -11.51 10.96 0.26
CA GLN A 33 -12.47 10.96 1.35
C GLN A 33 -12.30 9.70 2.20
N ALA A 34 -12.52 9.86 3.51
CA ALA A 34 -12.56 8.75 4.47
C ALA A 34 -13.90 8.78 5.21
N ASP A 35 -14.67 7.70 5.09
CA ASP A 35 -15.87 7.45 5.90
C ASP A 35 -15.50 6.50 7.04
N ASN A 36 -15.19 7.08 8.19
CA ASN A 36 -14.75 6.33 9.36
C ASN A 36 -15.86 5.44 9.95
N ALA A 37 -17.13 5.81 9.76
CA ALA A 37 -18.25 5.02 10.28
C ALA A 37 -18.40 3.70 9.50
N LYS A 38 -18.05 3.71 8.21
CA LYS A 38 -18.11 2.54 7.32
C LYS A 38 -16.75 1.89 7.05
N MET A 39 -15.67 2.46 7.61
CA MET A 39 -14.28 2.04 7.33
C MET A 39 -13.93 2.01 5.83
N ARG A 40 -14.52 2.92 5.04
CA ARG A 40 -14.33 3.02 3.59
C ARG A 40 -13.57 4.30 3.22
N TYR A 41 -12.79 4.19 2.15
CA TYR A 41 -11.99 5.26 1.58
C TYR A 41 -12.38 5.43 0.12
N ILE A 42 -12.61 6.66 -0.31
CA ILE A 42 -12.76 7.00 -1.73
C ILE A 42 -11.38 7.34 -2.26
N VAL A 43 -10.92 6.55 -3.23
CA VAL A 43 -9.62 6.69 -3.88
C VAL A 43 -9.84 7.23 -5.28
N GLU A 44 -9.11 8.29 -5.63
CA GLU A 44 -9.06 8.85 -6.98
C GLU A 44 -7.78 8.42 -7.67
N PHE A 45 -7.92 7.88 -8.88
CA PHE A 45 -6.82 7.40 -9.71
C PHE A 45 -6.33 8.51 -10.65
N ASP A 46 -5.22 8.23 -11.34
CA ASP A 46 -4.53 9.12 -12.28
C ASP A 46 -5.38 9.58 -13.47
N ASP A 47 -6.29 8.72 -13.93
CA ASP A 47 -7.28 8.98 -14.99
C ASP A 47 -8.52 9.76 -14.51
N GLY A 48 -8.56 10.15 -13.23
CA GLY A 48 -9.70 10.82 -12.60
C GLY A 48 -10.85 9.87 -12.20
N TYR A 49 -10.71 8.56 -12.43
CA TYR A 49 -11.67 7.57 -11.94
C TYR A 49 -11.67 7.55 -10.41
N LYS A 50 -12.83 7.29 -9.80
CA LYS A 50 -13.01 7.24 -8.35
C LYS A 50 -13.75 5.97 -7.96
N ASP A 51 -13.24 5.27 -6.96
CA ASP A 51 -13.89 4.09 -6.40
C ASP A 51 -13.70 4.00 -4.88
N GLY A 52 -14.52 3.18 -4.23
CA GLY A 52 -14.63 3.08 -2.78
C GLY A 52 -14.13 1.75 -2.22
N PHE A 53 -13.01 1.79 -1.51
CA PHE A 53 -12.31 0.62 -0.96
C PHE A 53 -12.41 0.55 0.57
N TRP A 54 -12.37 -0.67 1.10
CA TRP A 54 -12.24 -0.90 2.54
C TRP A 54 -10.79 -0.74 2.99
N TYR A 55 -10.55 -0.47 4.27
CA TYR A 55 -9.20 -0.23 4.79
C TYR A 55 -8.21 -1.40 4.57
N HIS A 56 -8.70 -2.63 4.40
CA HIS A 56 -7.90 -3.83 4.16
C HIS A 56 -7.65 -4.10 2.67
N GLN A 57 -8.34 -3.38 1.79
CA GLN A 57 -8.20 -3.44 0.33
C GLN A 57 -7.23 -2.38 -0.21
N ILE A 58 -6.66 -1.56 0.67
CA ILE A 58 -5.68 -0.54 0.31
C ILE A 58 -4.48 -0.60 1.25
N LYS A 59 -3.29 -0.33 0.71
CA LYS A 59 -2.04 -0.20 1.47
C LYS A 59 -1.42 1.15 1.17
N ALA A 60 -0.79 1.78 2.16
CA ALA A 60 0.00 2.99 1.92
C ALA A 60 1.06 2.71 0.87
N TYR A 61 1.12 3.55 -0.16
CA TYR A 61 2.17 3.44 -1.15
C TYR A 61 3.51 3.80 -0.50
N ARG A 62 4.52 3.00 -0.83
CA ARG A 62 5.91 3.22 -0.43
C ARG A 62 6.77 3.15 -1.68
N THR A 63 7.74 4.04 -1.77
CA THR A 63 8.77 4.04 -2.81
C THR A 63 9.68 2.80 -2.68
N LYS A 64 10.49 2.55 -3.70
CA LYS A 64 11.45 1.43 -3.69
C LYS A 64 12.45 1.61 -2.55
N GLU A 65 12.98 2.81 -2.41
CA GLU A 65 13.96 3.20 -1.40
C GLU A 65 13.40 3.06 0.02
N GLU A 66 12.15 3.47 0.24
CA GLU A 66 11.48 3.27 1.55
C GLU A 66 11.28 1.78 1.87
N LEU A 67 10.94 0.96 0.88
CA LEU A 67 10.80 -0.49 1.08
C LEU A 67 12.14 -1.14 1.39
N GLU A 68 13.20 -0.78 0.67
CA GLU A 68 14.57 -1.25 0.94
C GLU A 68 15.02 -0.88 2.35
N ALA A 69 14.83 0.38 2.77
CA ALA A 69 15.15 0.83 4.12
C ALA A 69 14.37 0.07 5.21
N LEU A 70 13.09 -0.25 4.95
CA LEU A 70 12.28 -1.05 5.86
C LEU A 70 12.75 -2.51 5.92
N ILE A 71 13.14 -3.09 4.79
CA ILE A 71 13.74 -4.43 4.74
C ILE A 71 15.03 -4.46 5.57
N ASP A 72 15.94 -3.49 5.40
CA ASP A 72 17.17 -3.39 6.19
C ASP A 72 16.89 -3.25 7.69
N LEU A 73 15.92 -2.40 8.06
CA LEU A 73 15.48 -2.25 9.44
C LEU A 73 14.95 -3.58 10.02
N SER A 74 14.19 -4.34 9.24
CA SER A 74 13.66 -5.63 9.69
C SER A 74 14.76 -6.66 9.93
N LEU A 75 15.84 -6.63 9.14
CA LEU A 75 17.03 -7.46 9.37
C LEU A 75 17.75 -7.06 10.66
N ALA A 76 17.88 -5.76 10.92
CA ALA A 76 18.51 -5.24 12.14
C ALA A 76 17.73 -5.61 13.43
N LEU A 77 16.40 -5.67 13.35
CA LEU A 77 15.53 -6.08 14.46
C LEU A 77 15.56 -7.60 14.71
N GLY A 78 16.06 -8.40 13.75
CA GLY A 78 16.26 -9.84 13.89
C GLY A 78 14.95 -10.65 13.92
N GLN A 79 14.97 -11.78 14.63
CA GLN A 79 13.90 -12.78 14.62
C GLN A 79 12.48 -12.23 14.86
N PRO A 80 12.23 -11.25 15.74
CA PRO A 80 10.90 -10.67 15.95
C PRO A 80 10.28 -10.01 14.70
N ALA A 81 11.11 -9.51 13.78
CA ALA A 81 10.68 -8.78 12.59
C ALA A 81 10.69 -9.62 11.31
N LYS A 82 10.94 -10.94 11.41
CA LYS A 82 11.04 -11.83 10.24
C LYS A 82 9.80 -11.80 9.33
N TRP A 83 8.60 -11.64 9.90
CA TRP A 83 7.37 -11.55 9.12
C TRP A 83 7.27 -10.23 8.33
N LEU A 84 7.75 -9.11 8.90
CA LEU A 84 7.84 -7.81 8.22
C LEU A 84 8.81 -7.87 7.05
N PHE A 85 9.98 -8.50 7.26
CA PHE A 85 10.96 -8.76 6.21
C PHE A 85 10.31 -9.46 5.02
N HIS A 86 9.60 -10.57 5.25
CA HIS A 86 8.95 -11.32 4.18
C HIS A 86 7.83 -10.53 3.48
N ASP A 87 6.98 -9.80 4.22
CA ASP A 87 5.91 -8.97 3.64
C ASP A 87 6.48 -7.88 2.72
N TRP A 88 7.52 -7.18 3.17
CA TRP A 88 8.11 -6.08 2.40
C TRP A 88 8.98 -6.57 1.24
N LEU A 89 9.69 -7.69 1.41
CA LEU A 89 10.41 -8.33 0.32
C LEU A 89 9.45 -8.81 -0.78
N PHE A 90 8.30 -9.38 -0.39
CA PHE A 90 7.28 -9.77 -1.34
C PHE A 90 6.72 -8.55 -2.09
N GLU A 91 6.39 -7.48 -1.36
CA GLU A 91 5.91 -6.23 -1.96
C GLU A 91 6.93 -5.61 -2.92
N LEU A 92 8.22 -5.59 -2.55
CA LEU A 92 9.30 -5.10 -3.40
C LEU A 92 9.37 -5.90 -4.72
N LYS A 93 9.33 -7.24 -4.64
CA LYS A 93 9.38 -8.12 -5.82
C LYS A 93 8.15 -7.97 -6.71
N CYS A 94 6.96 -7.92 -6.13
CA CYS A 94 5.73 -7.78 -6.91
C CYS A 94 5.65 -6.44 -7.65
N ARG A 95 6.18 -5.37 -7.05
CA ARG A 95 6.05 -4.01 -7.59
C ARG A 95 7.23 -3.56 -8.45
N PHE A 96 8.44 -4.06 -8.18
CA PHE A 96 9.68 -3.60 -8.83
C PHE A 96 10.54 -4.74 -9.40
N GLY A 97 10.15 -6.01 -9.22
CA GLY A 97 10.98 -7.17 -9.58
C GLY A 97 11.08 -7.50 -11.08
N ASN A 98 10.38 -6.75 -11.94
CA ASN A 98 10.44 -6.98 -13.40
C ASN A 98 11.50 -6.14 -14.11
N ASP A 99 12.15 -5.19 -13.43
CA ASP A 99 13.14 -4.29 -14.06
C ASP A 99 14.50 -4.96 -14.35
N GLU A 100 14.73 -6.18 -13.86
CA GLU A 100 16.01 -6.90 -14.04
C GLU A 100 16.07 -7.79 -15.29
N LYS A 101 14.99 -7.89 -16.09
CA LYS A 101 15.00 -8.73 -17.31
C LYS A 101 15.38 -8.01 -18.61
N ASP A 102 15.57 -6.70 -18.58
CA ASP A 102 15.85 -5.90 -19.79
C ASP A 102 17.32 -5.49 -19.96
N ASN A 103 18.24 -5.98 -19.11
CA ASN A 103 19.67 -5.61 -19.14
C ASN A 103 20.64 -6.78 -19.44
N GLU A 104 20.17 -7.85 -20.09
CA GLU A 104 21.06 -8.80 -20.76
C GLU A 104 20.97 -8.58 -22.29
N VAL A 105 21.81 -7.67 -22.81
CA VAL A 105 22.17 -7.55 -24.23
C VAL A 105 23.61 -8.01 -24.41
#